data_AF-A0A966P9R5-F1
#
_entry.id   AF-A0A966P9R5-F1
#
_cell.length_a   1.000
_cell.length_b   1.000
_cell.length_c   1.000
_cell.angle_alpha   90.00
_cell.angle_beta   90.00
_cell.angle_gamma   90.00
#
_symmetry.space_group_name_H-M   'P 1'
#
loop_
_entity.id
_entity.type
_entity.pdbx_description
1 polymer ?
#
loop_
_entity_poly.entity_id
_entity_poly.type
_entity_poly.pdbx_seq_one_letter_code
_entity_poly.pdbx_strand_id
1 'polypeptide(L)' 'MPRKGPAAKSPVIADPVYNSPVVTALINKVLLHGKR' A
#
# COMPACT_ATOMS: atom_id res chain seq x y z
N MET A 1 14.06 0.14 8.12
CA MET A 1 14.63 1.50 7.96
C MET A 1 16.01 1.37 7.38
N PRO A 2 16.30 1.94 6.20
CA PRO A 2 17.57 1.67 5.55
C PRO A 2 18.67 2.56 6.14
N ARG A 3 19.74 1.90 6.61
CA ARG A 3 21.03 2.54 6.91
C ARG A 3 21.97 2.56 5.69
N LYS A 4 21.58 1.90 4.59
CA LYS A 4 22.25 1.88 3.27
C LYS A 4 21.20 1.82 2.16
N GLY A 5 21.31 2.69 1.17
CA GLY A 5 20.54 2.67 -0.09
C GLY A 5 19.04 2.96 0.01
N PRO A 6 18.37 3.27 -1.11
CA PRO A 6 16.92 3.42 -1.14
C PRO A 6 16.25 2.06 -0.87
N ALA A 7 15.24 2.03 0.00
CA ALA A 7 14.47 0.83 0.25
C ALA A 7 13.62 0.47 -0.99
N ALA A 8 13.63 -0.80 -1.38
CA ALA A 8 12.72 -1.30 -2.41
C ALA A 8 11.27 -1.13 -1.93
N LYS A 9 10.41 -0.62 -2.83
CA LYS A 9 8.97 -0.52 -2.56
C LYS A 9 8.32 -1.88 -2.87
N SER A 10 7.49 -2.37 -1.95
CA SER A 10 6.70 -3.58 -2.19
C SER A 10 5.60 -3.34 -3.23
N PRO A 11 5.33 -4.30 -4.13
CA PRO A 11 4.21 -4.21 -5.05
C PRO A 11 2.87 -4.26 -4.30
N VAL A 12 1.89 -3.47 -4.73
CA VAL A 12 0.54 -3.42 -4.16
C VAL A 12 -0.39 -4.27 -5.03
N ILE A 13 -1.10 -5.21 -4.40
CA ILE A 13 -2.13 -6.03 -5.05
C ILE A 13 -3.33 -5.13 -5.40
N ALA A 14 -3.93 -5.34 -6.58
CA ALA A 14 -5.09 -4.59 -7.01
C ALA A 14 -6.32 -4.88 -6.13
N ASP A 15 -7.15 -3.87 -5.93
CA ASP A 15 -8.40 -3.98 -5.17
C ASP A 15 -9.39 -4.94 -5.86
N PRO A 16 -10.06 -5.87 -5.16
CA PRO A 16 -10.96 -6.83 -5.81
C PRO A 16 -12.26 -6.22 -6.35
N VAL A 17 -12.67 -5.03 -5.90
CA VAL A 17 -13.89 -4.37 -6.36
C VAL A 17 -13.62 -3.54 -7.60
N TYR A 18 -12.52 -2.77 -7.59
CA TYR A 18 -12.19 -1.82 -8.65
C TYR A 18 -11.04 -2.26 -9.56
N ASN A 19 -10.42 -3.41 -9.28
CA ASN A 19 -9.23 -3.94 -9.96
C ASN A 19 -8.11 -2.89 -10.13
N SER A 20 -7.97 -1.99 -9.16
CA SER A 20 -7.08 -0.83 -9.23
C SER A 20 -6.08 -0.82 -8.08
N PRO A 21 -4.76 -0.78 -8.36
CA PRO A 21 -3.74 -0.69 -7.31
C PRO A 21 -3.73 0.69 -6.62
N VAL A 22 -4.26 1.73 -7.28
CA VAL A 22 -4.36 3.09 -6.72
C VAL A 22 -5.38 3.12 -5.59
N VAL A 23 -6.51 2.42 -5.75
CA VAL A 23 -7.56 2.34 -4.75
C VAL A 23 -7.05 1.62 -3.50
N THR A 24 -6.34 0.48 -3.65
CA THR A 24 -5.72 -0.21 -2.52
C THR A 24 -4.69 0.67 -1.80
N ALA A 25 -3.89 1.44 -2.54
CA ALA A 25 -2.93 2.38 -1.95
C ALA A 25 -3.61 3.52 -1.18
N LEU A 26 -4.79 3.98 -1.62
CA LEU A 26 -5.60 4.95 -0.90
C LEU A 26 -6.15 4.35 0.40
N ILE A 27 -6.77 3.17 0.33
CA ILE A 27 -7.31 2.46 1.49
C ILE A 27 -6.22 2.31 2.55
N ASN A 28 -5.05 1.78 2.17
CA ASN A 28 -3.91 1.58 3.08
C ASN A 28 -3.42 2.86 3.78
N LYS A 29 -3.65 4.04 3.20
CA LYS A 29 -3.30 5.34 3.83
C LYS A 29 -4.38 5.87 4.75
N VAL A 30 -5.64 5.51 4.51
CA VAL A 30 -6.81 6.01 5.27
C VAL A 30 -7.12 5.14 6.50
N LEU A 31 -6.58 3.92 6.57
CA LEU A 31 -6.83 3.01 7.71
C LEU A 31 -6.44 3.65 9.05
N LEU A 32 -7.43 3.83 9.93
CA LEU A 32 -7.21 4.24 11.30
C LEU A 32 -6.88 3.01 12.14
N HIS A 33 -5.71 3.03 12.79
CA HIS A 33 -5.17 1.91 13.59
C HIS A 33 -4.89 0.61 12.80
N GLY A 34 -4.72 0.69 11.48
CA GLY A 34 -4.44 -0.49 10.66
C GLY A 34 -5.59 -1.49 10.60
N LYS A 35 -6.81 -1.07 10.97
CA LYS A 35 -8.02 -1.87 10.84
C LYS A 35 -8.45 -1.84 9.38
N ARG A 36 -8.26 -2.96 8.68
CA ARG A 36 -8.64 -3.13 7.29
C ARG A 36 -9.97 -3.84 7.17
#